data_AF-A0A9N9SAK4-F1
#
_entry.id   AF-A0A9N9SAK4-F1
#
_cell.length_a   1.000
_cell.length_b   1.000
_cell.length_c   1.000
_cell.angle_alpha   90.00
_cell.angle_beta   90.00
_cell.angle_gamma   90.00
#
_symmetry.space_group_name_H-M   'P 1'
#
loop_
_entity.id
_entity.type
_entity.pdbx_description
1 polymer ?
#
loop_
_entity_poly.entity_id
_entity_poly.type
_entity_poly.pdbx_seq_one_letter_code
_entity_poly.pdbx_strand_id
1 'polypeptide(L)'
;MFGEIALLHGIARLATITTTTPCELLMIKKEDFDSVLKETVLKAWTEIQKIMNELSYFKSWDSMTKIECSTLSRTKSFAPEETILGDDIGSPTFVYFITKGTCCIIENLEVMVINVKGIEKYRLLNGEAVQTDGSEDTVSAIFDKYLTKDLKSEFGLRDWRKDDSSDKLIGSMTQTGGMSAFSSAPSKTMRTETHFINVCELRKGACFNVGENLQRRRVVATTPTHCLLVPRYWIMKNNSDNIWNRVQQFLNKHIPTSEQIFDNFIHERKFKRYRKGLVKDLLAEKKVANTNTIHNVPYSIRLKEGVDVDYS
;
A
#
# COMPACT_ATOMS: atom_id res chain seq x y z
N MET A 1 1.28 -28.16 15.53
CA MET A 1 1.76 -29.55 15.65
C MET A 1 3.25 -29.46 15.96
N PHE A 2 3.79 -30.38 16.76
CA PHE A 2 5.23 -30.46 16.98
C PHE A 2 5.68 -31.92 17.00
N GLY A 3 6.90 -32.17 16.49
CA GLY A 3 7.47 -33.52 16.44
C GLY A 3 7.34 -34.23 15.11
N GLU A 4 6.57 -33.68 14.18
CA GLU A 4 6.42 -34.19 12.82
C GLU A 4 7.76 -34.29 12.08
N ILE A 5 8.67 -33.34 12.24
CA ILE A 5 9.98 -33.35 11.57
C ILE A 5 10.79 -34.59 11.94
N ALA A 6 10.82 -34.93 13.23
CA ALA A 6 11.53 -36.11 13.73
C ALA A 6 10.93 -37.41 13.16
N LEU A 7 9.60 -37.47 13.00
CA LEU A 7 8.90 -38.61 12.41
C LEU A 7 9.12 -38.70 10.89
N LEU A 8 9.15 -37.57 10.18
CA LEU A 8 9.33 -37.51 8.73
C LEU A 8 10.75 -37.90 8.30
N HIS A 9 11.77 -37.37 8.98
CA HIS A 9 13.17 -37.56 8.58
C HIS A 9 13.90 -38.66 9.36
N GLY A 10 13.25 -39.27 10.37
CA GLY A 10 13.89 -40.26 11.23
C GLY A 10 15.06 -39.68 12.04
N ILE A 11 15.03 -38.37 12.31
CA ILE A 11 16.07 -37.65 13.06
C ILE A 11 15.69 -37.52 14.54
N ALA A 12 16.69 -37.22 15.38
CA ALA A 12 16.45 -36.87 16.77
C ALA A 12 15.57 -35.61 16.90
N ARG A 13 14.92 -35.44 18.05
CA ARG A 13 14.12 -34.24 18.33
C ARG A 13 15.02 -33.00 18.28
N LEU A 14 14.62 -32.02 17.46
CA LEU A 14 15.37 -30.77 17.25
C LEU A 14 15.12 -29.73 18.35
N ALA A 15 14.03 -29.88 19.09
CA ALA A 15 13.64 -28.94 20.14
C ALA A 15 13.03 -29.68 21.33
N THR A 16 13.29 -29.14 22.52
CA THR A 16 12.62 -29.50 23.76
C THR A 16 11.47 -28.54 23.98
N ILE A 17 10.28 -29.07 24.30
CA ILE A 17 9.08 -28.28 24.54
C ILE A 17 8.69 -28.43 26.00
N THR A 18 8.51 -27.30 26.67
CA THR A 18 8.07 -27.22 28.06
C THR A 18 6.77 -26.42 28.15
N THR A 19 5.91 -26.80 29.08
CA THR A 19 4.60 -26.16 29.29
C THR A 19 4.74 -25.09 30.35
N THR A 20 4.40 -23.85 30.03
CA THR A 20 4.40 -22.74 31.00
C THR A 20 3.09 -22.67 31.79
N THR A 21 2.02 -23.25 31.25
CA THR A 21 0.68 -23.29 31.84
C THR A 21 0.09 -24.71 31.67
N PRO A 22 -0.93 -25.11 32.45
CA PRO A 22 -1.63 -26.37 32.25
C PRO A 22 -2.23 -26.44 30.84
N CYS A 23 -1.97 -27.52 30.12
CA CYS A 23 -2.42 -27.70 28.73
C CYS A 23 -2.83 -29.14 28.44
N GLU A 24 -3.76 -29.30 27.51
CA GLU A 24 -4.20 -30.59 26.98
C GLU A 24 -3.58 -30.81 25.59
N LEU A 25 -3.17 -32.05 25.30
CA LEU A 25 -2.47 -32.40 24.07
C LEU A 25 -3.17 -33.57 23.37
N LEU A 26 -3.39 -33.44 22.07
CA LEU A 26 -3.80 -34.54 21.21
C LEU A 26 -2.55 -35.26 20.69
N MET A 27 -2.42 -36.55 20.98
CA MET A 27 -1.31 -37.38 20.54
C MET A 27 -1.73 -38.28 19.38
N ILE A 28 -0.90 -38.34 18.34
CA ILE A 28 -0.98 -39.35 17.27
C ILE A 28 0.25 -40.25 17.40
N LYS A 29 0.03 -41.57 17.38
CA LYS A 29 1.13 -42.54 17.45
C LYS A 29 1.91 -42.57 16.15
N LYS A 30 3.15 -43.06 16.20
CA LYS A 30 4.02 -43.14 15.02
C LYS A 30 3.40 -44.00 13.92
N GLU A 31 2.81 -45.15 14.28
CA GLU A 31 2.22 -46.07 13.30
C GLU A 31 1.01 -45.44 12.58
N ASP A 32 0.17 -44.71 13.32
CA ASP A 32 -0.98 -44.00 12.77
C ASP A 32 -0.56 -42.80 11.92
N PHE A 33 0.48 -42.07 12.35
CA PHE A 33 1.06 -40.99 11.56
C PHE A 33 1.63 -41.50 10.23
N ASP A 34 2.42 -42.59 10.28
CA ASP A 34 3.06 -43.19 9.12
C ASP A 34 2.04 -43.70 8.09
N SER A 35 0.91 -44.23 8.55
CA SER A 35 -0.14 -44.78 7.68
C SER A 35 -1.13 -43.74 7.15
N VAL A 36 -1.44 -42.68 7.91
CA VAL A 36 -2.53 -41.74 7.57
C VAL A 36 -2.02 -40.36 7.12
N LEU A 37 -1.03 -39.80 7.80
CA LEU A 37 -0.67 -38.38 7.66
C LEU A 37 0.64 -38.15 6.92
N LYS A 38 1.57 -39.09 6.98
CA LYS A 38 2.94 -38.94 6.46
C LYS A 38 2.97 -38.48 5.02
N GLU A 39 2.20 -39.11 4.14
CA GLU A 39 2.18 -38.77 2.72
C GLU A 39 1.67 -37.34 2.48
N THR A 40 0.58 -36.96 3.15
CA THR A 40 -0.01 -35.62 3.03
C THR A 40 0.94 -34.53 3.54
N VAL A 41 1.54 -34.74 4.71
CA VAL A 41 2.50 -33.79 5.30
C VAL A 41 3.75 -33.69 4.42
N LEU A 42 4.28 -34.82 3.93
CA LEU A 42 5.44 -34.84 3.05
C LEU A 42 5.17 -34.12 1.73
N LYS A 43 3.97 -34.28 1.14
CA LYS A 43 3.55 -33.57 -0.08
C LYS A 43 3.51 -32.05 0.13
N ALA A 44 2.82 -31.59 1.18
CA ALA A 44 2.74 -30.16 1.51
C ALA A 44 4.14 -29.56 1.78
N TRP A 45 4.98 -30.31 2.48
CA TRP A 45 6.33 -29.88 2.82
C TRP A 45 7.25 -29.81 1.58
N THR A 46 7.16 -30.80 0.69
CA THR A 46 7.92 -30.81 -0.59
C THR A 46 7.51 -29.63 -1.48
N GLU A 47 6.23 -29.27 -1.51
CA GLU A 47 5.74 -28.10 -2.23
C GLU A 47 6.34 -26.79 -1.68
N ILE A 48 6.32 -26.62 -0.35
CA ILE A 48 6.92 -25.46 0.31
C ILE A 48 8.42 -25.39 0.03
N GLN A 49 9.14 -26.51 0.16
CA GLN A 49 10.58 -26.57 -0.09
C GLN A 49 10.92 -26.23 -1.54
N LYS A 50 10.10 -26.68 -2.50
CA LYS A 50 10.23 -26.28 -3.91
C LYS A 50 10.09 -24.77 -4.07
N ILE A 51 9.05 -24.17 -3.48
CA ILE A 51 8.84 -22.72 -3.52
C ILE A 51 10.03 -21.96 -2.90
N MET A 52 10.53 -22.43 -1.75
CA MET A 52 11.69 -21.81 -1.09
C MET A 52 12.95 -21.86 -1.94
N ASN A 53 13.15 -22.93 -2.72
CA ASN A 53 14.29 -23.04 -3.63
C ASN A 53 14.14 -22.18 -4.90
N GLU A 54 12.92 -21.89 -5.34
CA GLU A 54 12.65 -21.00 -6.47
C GLU A 54 12.86 -19.52 -6.11
N LEU A 55 12.55 -19.13 -4.87
CA LEU A 55 12.63 -17.74 -4.42
C LEU A 55 14.08 -17.33 -4.09
N SER A 56 14.51 -16.18 -4.62
CA SER A 56 15.88 -15.67 -4.44
C SER A 56 16.21 -15.31 -2.99
N TYR A 57 15.20 -15.00 -2.17
CA TYR A 57 15.36 -14.60 -0.77
C TYR A 57 16.02 -15.67 0.11
N PHE A 58 15.78 -16.95 -0.19
CA PHE A 58 16.22 -18.07 0.65
C PHE A 58 17.49 -18.77 0.13
N LYS A 59 18.22 -18.13 -0.79
CA LYS A 59 19.43 -18.74 -1.38
C LYS A 59 20.58 -18.89 -0.38
N SER A 60 20.70 -17.99 0.58
CA SER A 60 21.74 -18.05 1.62
C SER A 60 21.39 -19.00 2.77
N TRP A 61 20.17 -19.53 2.82
CA TRP A 61 19.76 -20.47 3.85
C TRP A 61 20.27 -21.86 3.54
N ASP A 62 20.82 -22.52 4.57
CA ASP A 62 21.21 -23.91 4.51
C ASP A 62 20.00 -24.85 4.48
N SER A 63 20.25 -26.11 4.17
CA SER A 63 19.20 -27.12 4.07
C SER A 63 18.43 -27.28 5.39
N MET A 64 19.08 -27.17 6.54
CA MET A 64 18.42 -27.33 7.84
C MET A 64 17.46 -26.17 8.14
N THR A 65 17.89 -24.94 7.92
CA THR A 65 17.01 -23.76 8.10
C THR A 65 15.79 -23.83 7.18
N LYS A 66 15.96 -24.30 5.93
CA LYS A 66 14.83 -24.51 5.01
C LYS A 66 13.87 -25.58 5.50
N ILE A 67 14.38 -26.68 6.07
CA ILE A 67 13.58 -27.76 6.65
C ILE A 67 12.71 -27.24 7.79
N GLU A 68 13.32 -26.53 8.74
CA GLU A 68 12.64 -25.95 9.89
C GLU A 68 11.64 -24.89 9.46
N CYS A 69 12.02 -24.00 8.54
CA CYS A 69 11.12 -22.98 8.00
C CYS A 69 9.93 -23.60 7.29
N SER A 70 10.14 -24.65 6.48
CA SER A 70 9.08 -25.31 5.72
C SER A 70 8.03 -25.93 6.63
N THR A 71 8.41 -26.32 7.84
CA THR A 71 7.50 -26.86 8.86
C THR A 71 6.59 -25.78 9.47
N LEU A 72 7.12 -24.57 9.64
CA LEU A 72 6.40 -23.44 10.21
C LEU A 72 5.59 -22.65 9.18
N SER A 73 5.91 -22.84 7.90
CA SER A 73 5.31 -22.14 6.78
C SER A 73 4.05 -22.83 6.29
N ARG A 74 3.22 -22.09 5.55
CA ARG A 74 2.01 -22.63 4.91
C ARG A 74 1.76 -21.94 3.58
N THR A 75 1.06 -22.62 2.69
CA THR A 75 0.57 -22.03 1.44
C THR A 75 -0.88 -21.59 1.60
N LYS A 76 -1.26 -20.49 0.97
CA LYS A 76 -2.65 -20.01 0.92
C LYS A 76 -2.96 -19.47 -0.47
N SER A 77 -4.12 -19.88 -1.00
CA SER A 77 -4.69 -19.35 -2.24
C SER A 77 -5.72 -18.28 -1.92
N PHE A 78 -5.80 -17.27 -2.79
CA PHE A 78 -6.74 -16.17 -2.71
C PHE A 78 -7.44 -16.00 -4.05
N ALA A 79 -8.75 -15.76 -4.01
CA ALA A 79 -9.55 -15.43 -5.19
C ALA A 79 -9.27 -13.97 -5.64
N PRO A 80 -9.59 -13.60 -6.90
CA PRO A 80 -9.58 -12.21 -7.33
C PRO A 80 -10.48 -11.35 -6.42
N GLU A 81 -10.05 -10.12 -6.16
CA GLU A 81 -10.68 -9.14 -5.26
C GLU A 81 -10.75 -9.56 -3.78
N GLU A 82 -10.11 -10.67 -3.38
CA GLU A 82 -10.01 -11.08 -1.99
C GLU A 82 -8.91 -10.27 -1.25
N THR A 83 -9.25 -9.73 -0.08
CA THR A 83 -8.28 -9.08 0.81
C THR A 83 -7.33 -10.13 1.40
N ILE A 84 -6.04 -9.98 1.10
CA ILE A 84 -4.98 -10.85 1.61
C ILE A 84 -4.56 -10.42 3.02
N LEU A 85 -4.41 -9.11 3.23
CA LEU A 85 -3.96 -8.50 4.49
C LEU A 85 -4.52 -7.08 4.63
N GLY A 86 -5.00 -6.70 5.82
CA GLY A 86 -5.53 -5.37 6.13
C GLY A 86 -6.99 -5.43 6.59
N ASP A 87 -7.50 -4.35 7.19
CA ASP A 87 -8.87 -4.27 7.72
C ASP A 87 -9.21 -5.44 8.68
N ASP A 88 -8.29 -5.77 9.60
CA ASP A 88 -8.36 -6.93 10.53
C ASP A 88 -8.40 -8.32 9.85
N ILE A 89 -8.22 -8.36 8.53
CA ILE A 89 -8.12 -9.58 7.74
C ILE A 89 -6.67 -9.97 7.53
N GLY A 90 -6.41 -11.27 7.59
CA GLY A 90 -5.09 -11.85 7.40
C GLY A 90 -4.31 -12.03 8.70
N SER A 91 -3.09 -12.53 8.56
CA SER A 91 -2.21 -12.81 9.70
C SER A 91 -1.03 -11.82 9.69
N PRO A 92 -1.00 -10.81 10.57
CA PRO A 92 0.10 -9.83 10.63
C PRO A 92 1.41 -10.45 11.13
N THR A 93 1.33 -11.63 11.74
CA THR A 93 2.46 -12.44 12.22
C THR A 93 3.23 -13.14 11.10
N PHE A 94 2.75 -13.14 9.86
CA PHE A 94 3.37 -13.81 8.72
C PHE A 94 3.82 -12.81 7.65
N VAL A 95 4.94 -13.10 7.03
CA VAL A 95 5.39 -12.49 5.78
C VAL A 95 4.79 -13.28 4.62
N TYR A 96 4.34 -12.58 3.59
CA TYR A 96 3.69 -13.17 2.43
C TYR A 96 4.64 -13.09 1.23
N PHE A 97 4.84 -14.21 0.54
CA PHE A 97 5.61 -14.30 -0.70
C PHE A 97 4.68 -14.73 -1.82
N ILE A 98 4.59 -13.91 -2.87
CA ILE A 98 3.72 -14.17 -4.01
C ILE A 98 4.39 -15.22 -4.89
N THR A 99 3.78 -16.40 -4.97
CA THR A 99 4.29 -17.52 -5.77
C THR A 99 3.63 -17.60 -7.15
N LYS A 100 2.37 -17.16 -7.25
CA LYS A 100 1.59 -17.05 -8.50
C LYS A 100 0.58 -15.90 -8.36
N GLY A 101 0.20 -15.31 -9.49
CA GLY A 101 -0.75 -14.20 -9.53
C GLY A 101 -0.12 -12.84 -9.24
N THR A 102 -0.98 -11.87 -8.99
CA THR A 102 -0.68 -10.47 -8.73
C THR A 102 -1.63 -9.92 -7.69
N CYS A 103 -1.12 -9.05 -6.82
CA CYS A 103 -1.93 -8.31 -5.87
C CYS A 103 -1.54 -6.84 -5.89
N CYS A 104 -2.39 -5.98 -5.32
CA CYS A 104 -2.11 -4.56 -5.19
C CYS A 104 -2.25 -4.11 -3.75
N ILE A 105 -1.44 -3.10 -3.39
CA ILE A 105 -1.57 -2.37 -2.14
C ILE A 105 -2.49 -1.18 -2.40
N ILE A 106 -3.58 -1.09 -1.66
CA ILE A 106 -4.55 -0.01 -1.72
C ILE A 106 -4.47 0.77 -0.41
N GLU A 107 -4.33 2.08 -0.48
CA GLU A 107 -4.40 2.97 0.67
C GLU A 107 -5.75 3.68 0.76
N ASN A 108 -6.28 3.76 1.97
CA ASN A 108 -7.47 4.54 2.30
C ASN A 108 -7.04 5.98 2.60
N LEU A 109 -6.98 6.84 1.57
CA LEU A 109 -6.56 8.23 1.72
C LEU A 109 -7.73 9.09 2.23
N GLU A 110 -7.64 9.51 3.49
CA GLU A 110 -8.62 10.41 4.12
C GLU A 110 -8.22 11.88 3.89
N VAL A 111 -9.07 12.64 3.20
CA VAL A 111 -8.82 14.04 2.88
C VAL A 111 -9.96 14.93 3.35
N MET A 112 -9.61 16.07 3.91
CA MET A 112 -10.54 17.14 4.24
C MET A 112 -10.64 18.10 3.04
N VAL A 113 -11.87 18.36 2.61
CA VAL A 113 -12.17 19.26 1.49
C VAL A 113 -12.79 20.55 2.03
N ILE A 114 -12.16 21.67 1.67
CA ILE A 114 -12.58 23.02 2.04
C ILE A 114 -12.86 23.79 0.74
N ASN A 115 -14.08 24.28 0.58
CA ASN A 115 -14.43 25.14 -0.54
C ASN A 115 -14.07 26.60 -0.21
N VAL A 116 -13.16 27.20 -1.00
CA VAL A 116 -12.77 28.61 -0.87
C VAL A 116 -13.01 29.29 -2.21
N LYS A 117 -13.96 30.22 -2.27
CA LYS A 117 -14.31 30.99 -3.48
C LYS A 117 -14.59 30.09 -4.71
N GLY A 118 -15.25 28.95 -4.50
CA GLY A 118 -15.57 27.98 -5.56
C GLY A 118 -14.41 27.05 -5.93
N ILE A 119 -13.26 27.13 -5.25
CA ILE A 119 -12.11 26.26 -5.44
C ILE A 119 -12.02 25.29 -4.27
N GLU A 120 -12.07 23.99 -4.58
CA GLU A 120 -11.80 22.94 -3.60
C GLU A 120 -10.31 22.94 -3.24
N LYS A 121 -10.03 23.13 -1.95
CA LYS A 121 -8.71 22.88 -1.34
C LYS A 121 -8.80 21.59 -0.53
N TYR A 122 -7.73 20.82 -0.55
CA TYR A 122 -7.64 19.53 0.11
C TYR A 122 -6.55 19.57 1.18
N ARG A 123 -6.75 18.82 2.26
CA ARG A 123 -5.75 18.59 3.31
C ARG A 123 -5.77 17.12 3.71
N LEU A 124 -4.60 16.50 3.82
CA LEU A 124 -4.48 15.12 4.32
C LEU A 124 -4.87 15.06 5.80
N LEU A 125 -5.73 14.12 6.16
CA LEU A 125 -6.04 13.81 7.54
C LEU A 125 -5.03 12.78 8.04
N ASN A 126 -3.96 13.26 8.69
CA ASN A 126 -3.04 12.37 9.38
C ASN A 126 -3.76 11.83 10.61
N GLY A 127 -4.01 10.51 10.63
CA GLY A 127 -4.37 9.82 11.86
C GLY A 127 -3.30 10.11 12.89
N GLU A 128 -3.71 10.52 14.09
CA GLU A 128 -2.83 10.92 15.17
C GLU A 128 -1.72 9.89 15.42
N ALA A 129 -0.55 10.41 15.78
CA ALA A 129 0.62 9.64 16.17
C ALA A 129 0.24 8.54 17.17
N VAL A 130 0.73 7.33 16.90
CA VAL A 130 0.67 6.20 17.84
C VAL A 130 1.23 6.67 19.19
N GLN A 131 0.40 6.65 20.23
CA GLN A 131 0.88 6.53 21.60
C GLN A 131 1.58 5.18 21.67
N THR A 132 2.91 5.19 21.69
CA THR A 132 3.70 4.00 21.98
C THR A 132 3.50 3.68 23.46
N ASP A 133 2.55 2.80 23.76
CA ASP A 133 2.59 2.06 25.00
C ASP A 133 3.89 1.24 25.02
N GLY A 134 4.66 1.45 26.08
CA GLY A 134 6.02 0.95 26.20
C GLY A 134 6.08 -0.56 26.19
N SER A 135 6.75 -1.12 25.18
CA SER A 135 7.78 -2.16 25.29
C SER A 135 8.02 -2.74 23.89
N GLU A 136 9.14 -2.36 23.28
CA GLU A 136 10.00 -3.24 22.49
C GLU A 136 11.09 -2.40 21.81
N ASP A 137 12.33 -2.70 22.15
CA ASP A 137 13.55 -2.09 21.62
C ASP A 137 13.67 -2.36 20.11
N THR A 138 13.03 -1.52 19.29
CA THR A 138 13.24 -1.52 17.85
C THR A 138 14.56 -0.83 17.51
N VAL A 139 15.29 -1.37 16.54
CA VAL A 139 16.54 -0.81 15.99
C VAL A 139 16.35 0.65 15.54
N SER A 140 15.13 1.03 15.17
CA SER A 140 14.73 2.41 14.87
C SER A 140 14.91 3.37 16.04
N ALA A 141 14.61 2.95 17.27
CA ALA A 141 14.79 3.78 18.47
C ALA A 141 16.28 3.98 18.82
N ILE A 142 17.13 3.00 18.51
CA ILE A 142 18.59 3.12 18.66
C ILE A 142 19.12 4.12 17.63
N PHE A 143 18.66 4.05 16.37
CA PHE A 143 19.10 4.96 15.31
C PHE A 143 18.71 6.43 15.59
N ASP A 144 17.51 6.66 16.13
CA ASP A 144 17.05 8.00 16.50
C ASP A 144 17.80 8.62 17.69
N LYS A 145 18.34 7.78 18.58
CA LYS A 145 19.14 8.24 19.74
C LYS A 145 20.52 8.76 19.34
N TYR A 146 21.09 8.25 18.24
CA TYR A 146 22.41 8.64 17.75
C TYR A 146 22.37 9.73 16.65
N LEU A 147 21.17 10.14 16.19
CA LEU A 147 21.03 11.27 15.27
C LEU A 147 21.08 12.61 16.04
N THR A 148 22.26 13.22 16.07
CA THR A 148 22.44 14.55 16.67
C THR A 148 21.68 15.62 15.89
N LYS A 149 21.21 16.65 16.59
CA LYS A 149 20.42 17.77 16.04
C LYS A 149 21.02 18.41 14.78
N ASP A 150 22.34 18.34 14.63
CA ASP A 150 23.07 18.96 13.54
C ASP A 150 22.90 18.24 12.19
N LEU A 151 22.51 16.96 12.17
CA LEU A 151 22.19 16.24 10.93
C LEU A 151 20.74 16.44 10.46
N LYS A 152 19.83 16.90 11.35
CA LYS A 152 18.41 17.16 10.98
C LYS A 152 18.23 18.44 10.15
N SER A 153 19.16 19.38 10.25
CA SER A 153 19.14 20.63 9.47
C SER A 153 19.59 20.42 8.01
N GLU A 154 20.44 19.43 7.73
CA GLU A 154 20.90 19.12 6.36
C GLU A 154 19.82 18.46 5.48
N PHE A 155 18.83 17.78 6.06
CA PHE A 155 17.78 17.06 5.30
C PHE A 155 16.44 17.82 5.16
N GLY A 156 16.39 19.11 5.49
CA GLY A 156 15.32 19.99 5.02
C GLY A 156 13.90 19.74 5.56
N LEU A 157 13.73 19.21 6.78
CA LEU A 157 12.42 19.25 7.46
C LEU A 157 12.16 20.67 7.99
N ARG A 158 11.47 21.51 7.21
CA ARG A 158 10.94 22.81 7.65
C ARG A 158 9.61 22.63 8.40
N ASP A 159 9.55 23.18 9.62
CA ASP A 159 8.33 23.33 10.41
C ASP A 159 7.46 24.48 9.86
N TRP A 160 6.29 24.16 9.30
CA TRP A 160 5.36 25.12 8.66
C TRP A 160 4.52 25.93 9.67
N ARG A 161 4.66 25.70 10.98
CA ARG A 161 3.82 26.36 12.01
C ARG A 161 4.00 27.89 12.14
N LYS A 162 4.86 28.54 11.36
CA LYS A 162 5.25 29.95 11.57
C LYS A 162 5.05 30.93 10.41
N ASP A 163 4.29 30.60 9.37
CA ASP A 163 4.01 31.56 8.30
C ASP A 163 2.51 31.82 8.13
N ASP A 164 1.97 32.64 9.04
CA ASP A 164 0.82 33.51 8.76
C ASP A 164 0.90 34.76 9.64
N SER A 165 2.00 35.52 9.48
CA SER A 165 2.22 36.78 10.21
C SER A 165 2.79 37.84 9.28
N SER A 166 1.96 38.26 8.32
CA SER A 166 2.10 39.56 7.68
C SER A 166 0.72 40.14 7.41
N ASP A 167 0.23 40.92 8.36
CA ASP A 167 -0.42 42.21 8.08
C ASP A 167 -0.47 43.01 9.38
N LYS A 168 0.48 43.96 9.50
CA LYS A 168 0.46 45.02 10.50
C LYS A 168 -0.11 46.29 9.87
N LEU A 169 -0.56 47.17 10.78
CA LEU A 169 -0.79 48.62 10.68
C LEU A 169 -2.28 49.00 10.53
N ILE A 170 -2.89 49.94 11.25
CA ILE A 170 -2.55 50.94 12.29
C ILE A 170 -3.91 51.37 12.91
N GLY A 171 -3.97 51.77 14.19
CA GLY A 171 -4.96 52.79 14.62
C GLY A 171 -5.57 52.61 16.01
N SER A 172 -5.30 53.56 16.89
CA SER A 172 -5.78 53.71 18.27
C SER A 172 -7.23 54.24 18.35
N MET A 173 -7.94 53.85 19.44
CA MET A 173 -9.11 54.48 20.11
C MET A 173 -10.34 54.84 19.24
N THR A 174 -11.59 54.50 19.58
CA THR A 174 -12.36 54.92 20.77
C THR A 174 -13.71 54.19 20.74
N GLN A 175 -14.34 53.93 21.90
CA GLN A 175 -15.71 53.42 21.99
C GLN A 175 -16.72 54.49 21.54
N THR A 176 -17.72 54.11 20.75
CA THR A 176 -19.13 54.55 20.85
C THR A 176 -20.01 53.62 20.02
N GLY A 177 -21.21 53.34 20.54
CA GLY A 177 -22.10 52.28 20.07
C GLY A 177 -22.79 52.54 18.72
N GLY A 178 -23.28 51.46 18.14
CA GLY A 178 -24.12 51.48 16.94
C GLY A 178 -24.40 50.07 16.46
N MET A 179 -25.64 49.61 16.62
CA MET A 179 -26.15 48.34 16.09
C MET A 179 -25.96 48.29 14.57
N SER A 180 -25.31 47.24 14.04
CA SER A 180 -25.42 46.93 12.60
C SER A 180 -25.24 45.43 12.33
N ALA A 181 -26.26 44.91 11.63
CA ALA A 181 -26.37 43.69 10.85
C ALA A 181 -25.33 42.58 11.09
N PHE A 182 -25.81 41.48 11.70
CA PHE A 182 -25.19 40.16 11.64
C PHE A 182 -25.22 39.65 10.19
N SER A 183 -24.26 40.07 9.37
CA SER A 183 -23.99 39.39 8.10
C SER A 183 -23.30 38.07 8.45
N SER A 184 -24.06 36.97 8.35
CA SER A 184 -23.51 35.63 8.44
C SER A 184 -22.47 35.47 7.33
N ALA A 185 -21.19 35.52 7.69
CA ALA A 185 -20.12 35.13 6.80
C ALA A 185 -20.44 33.75 6.21
N PRO A 186 -20.21 33.50 4.91
CA PRO A 186 -20.54 32.22 4.30
C PRO A 186 -19.79 31.12 5.06
N SER A 187 -20.54 30.23 5.70
CA SER A 187 -19.96 29.12 6.46
C SER A 187 -19.05 28.33 5.53
N LYS A 188 -17.76 28.24 5.85
CA LYS A 188 -16.83 27.35 5.15
C LYS A 188 -17.40 25.93 5.26
N THR A 189 -17.96 25.39 4.18
CA THR A 189 -18.42 24.01 4.14
C THR A 189 -17.19 23.10 4.13
N MET A 190 -17.00 22.36 5.22
CA MET A 190 -15.92 21.40 5.39
C MET A 190 -16.51 20.01 5.33
N ARG A 191 -15.97 19.15 4.46
CA ARG A 191 -16.37 17.73 4.38
C ARG A 191 -15.15 16.84 4.36
N THR A 192 -15.30 15.63 4.89
CA THR A 192 -14.28 14.59 4.80
C THR A 192 -14.62 13.65 3.64
N GLU A 193 -13.61 13.29 2.86
CA GLU A 193 -13.71 12.32 1.78
C GLU A 193 -12.66 11.23 1.97
N THR A 194 -13.02 9.99 1.65
CA THR A 194 -12.08 8.86 1.61
C THR A 194 -11.89 8.44 0.16
N HIS A 195 -10.63 8.37 -0.29
CA HIS A 195 -10.25 7.94 -1.64
C HIS A 195 -9.41 6.67 -1.54
N PHE A 196 -9.80 5.61 -2.24
CA PHE A 196 -9.03 4.37 -2.33
C PHE A 196 -8.02 4.49 -3.47
N ILE A 197 -6.74 4.50 -3.15
CA ILE A 197 -5.66 4.71 -4.13
C ILE A 197 -4.86 3.43 -4.25
N ASN A 198 -4.72 2.93 -5.47
CA ASN A 198 -3.78 1.85 -5.77
C ASN A 198 -2.35 2.41 -5.71
N VAL A 199 -1.58 1.95 -4.74
CA VAL A 199 -0.24 2.45 -4.41
C VAL A 199 0.84 1.66 -5.13
N CYS A 200 0.70 0.34 -5.19
CA CYS A 200 1.74 -0.55 -5.70
C CYS A 200 1.13 -1.85 -6.22
N GLU A 201 1.57 -2.32 -7.39
CA GLU A 201 1.27 -3.65 -7.90
C GLU A 201 2.43 -4.61 -7.57
N LEU A 202 2.13 -5.72 -6.91
CA LEU A 202 3.07 -6.77 -6.55
C LEU A 202 2.82 -8.01 -7.43
N ARG A 203 3.90 -8.56 -7.97
CA ARG A 203 3.87 -9.69 -8.90
C ARG A 203 4.53 -10.93 -8.31
N LYS A 204 4.43 -12.06 -9.01
CA LYS A 204 5.17 -13.30 -8.67
C LYS A 204 6.63 -12.97 -8.32
N GLY A 205 7.08 -13.48 -7.17
CA GLY A 205 8.41 -13.27 -6.62
C GLY A 205 8.51 -12.09 -5.65
N ALA A 206 7.51 -11.21 -5.57
CA ALA A 206 7.48 -10.15 -4.56
C ALA A 206 7.05 -10.67 -3.19
N CYS A 207 7.36 -9.90 -2.15
CA CYS A 207 6.92 -10.14 -0.79
C CYS A 207 6.40 -8.87 -0.12
N PHE A 208 5.61 -9.04 0.93
CA PHE A 208 5.08 -7.96 1.77
C PHE A 208 4.86 -8.45 3.21
N ASN A 209 4.58 -7.50 4.09
CA ASN A 209 4.50 -7.61 5.54
C ASN A 209 5.82 -8.06 6.20
N VAL A 210 6.96 -7.62 5.65
CA VAL A 210 8.30 -7.86 6.24
C VAL A 210 8.51 -6.91 7.42
N GLY A 211 8.04 -5.67 7.28
CA GLY A 211 8.16 -4.60 8.26
C GLY A 211 7.94 -3.20 7.69
N GLU A 212 7.47 -3.11 6.45
CA GLU A 212 7.05 -1.86 5.83
C GLU A 212 5.77 -1.31 6.47
N ASN A 213 5.55 0.00 6.34
CA ASN A 213 4.36 0.62 6.89
C ASN A 213 3.12 0.30 6.03
N LEU A 214 2.22 -0.53 6.58
CA LEU A 214 0.93 -0.88 6.00
C LEU A 214 -0.26 -0.26 6.75
N GLN A 215 -0.04 0.77 7.58
CA GLN A 215 -1.13 1.49 8.24
C GLN A 215 -2.09 2.08 7.20
N ARG A 216 -3.40 1.89 7.42
CA ARG A 216 -4.49 2.33 6.52
C ARG A 216 -4.36 1.77 5.10
N ARG A 217 -3.63 0.67 4.94
CA ARG A 217 -3.43 -0.03 3.68
C ARG A 217 -3.99 -1.43 3.76
N ARG A 218 -4.52 -1.89 2.64
CA ARG A 218 -4.89 -3.29 2.44
C ARG A 218 -4.19 -3.84 1.21
N VAL A 219 -3.88 -5.12 1.25
CA VAL A 219 -3.34 -5.88 0.14
C VAL A 219 -4.48 -6.73 -0.41
N VAL A 220 -4.81 -6.55 -1.69
CA VAL A 220 -5.93 -7.22 -2.35
C VAL A 220 -5.42 -7.98 -3.57
N ALA A 221 -5.86 -9.23 -3.72
CA ALA A 221 -5.53 -10.05 -4.88
C ALA A 221 -6.19 -9.49 -6.14
N THR A 222 -5.41 -9.13 -7.17
CA THR A 222 -5.94 -8.65 -8.46
C THR A 222 -6.28 -9.83 -9.38
N THR A 223 -5.52 -10.92 -9.26
CA THR A 223 -5.73 -12.19 -9.97
C THR A 223 -5.75 -13.33 -8.96
N PRO A 224 -6.14 -14.57 -9.33
CA PRO A 224 -6.03 -15.70 -8.41
C PRO A 224 -4.58 -15.84 -7.92
N THR A 225 -4.36 -15.56 -6.64
CA THR A 225 -3.03 -15.33 -6.07
C THR A 225 -2.68 -16.44 -5.10
N HIS A 226 -1.49 -17.00 -5.25
CA HIS A 226 -0.98 -18.04 -4.35
C HIS A 226 0.20 -17.50 -3.57
N CYS A 227 0.12 -17.55 -2.24
CA CYS A 227 1.15 -17.05 -1.36
C CYS A 227 1.77 -18.16 -0.51
N LEU A 228 3.09 -18.10 -0.34
CA LEU A 228 3.78 -18.77 0.76
C LEU A 228 3.78 -17.80 1.95
N LEU A 229 3.29 -18.28 3.09
CA LEU A 229 3.26 -17.55 4.34
C LEU A 229 4.36 -18.12 5.25
N VAL A 230 5.30 -17.27 5.64
CA VAL A 230 6.40 -17.62 6.55
C VAL A 230 6.28 -16.77 7.82
N PRO A 231 6.36 -17.33 9.03
CA PRO A 231 6.28 -16.52 10.25
C PRO A 231 7.35 -15.43 10.31
N ARG A 232 6.94 -14.20 10.61
CA ARG A 232 7.82 -13.03 10.66
C ARG A 232 8.92 -13.18 11.71
N TYR A 233 8.60 -13.75 12.88
CA TYR A 233 9.60 -14.02 13.92
C TYR A 233 10.72 -14.95 13.42
N TRP A 234 10.38 -15.94 12.59
CA TRP A 234 11.33 -16.91 12.05
C TRP A 234 12.28 -16.24 11.05
N ILE A 235 11.72 -15.43 10.16
CA ILE A 235 12.48 -14.63 9.19
C ILE A 235 13.44 -13.67 9.89
N MET A 236 12.98 -12.99 10.94
CA MET A 236 13.80 -12.03 11.67
C MET A 236 14.91 -12.70 12.49
N LYS A 237 14.61 -13.86 13.09
CA LYS A 237 15.62 -14.68 13.79
C LYS A 237 16.69 -15.21 12.84
N ASN A 238 16.30 -15.62 11.62
CA ASN A 238 17.19 -16.20 10.61
C ASN A 238 17.56 -15.17 9.51
N ASN A 239 17.97 -13.98 9.93
CA ASN A 239 18.36 -12.88 9.04
C ASN A 239 19.84 -12.96 8.64
N SER A 240 20.23 -14.10 8.06
CA SER A 240 21.55 -14.28 7.46
C SER A 240 21.81 -13.19 6.42
N ASP A 241 23.03 -12.63 6.42
CA ASP A 241 23.49 -11.59 5.50
C ASP A 241 22.65 -10.30 5.47
N ASN A 242 21.84 -10.08 6.51
CA ASN A 242 20.98 -8.90 6.64
C ASN A 242 19.99 -8.70 5.49
N ILE A 243 19.60 -9.79 4.81
CA ILE A 243 18.77 -9.75 3.60
C ILE A 243 17.41 -9.12 3.91
N TRP A 244 16.78 -9.45 5.03
CA TRP A 244 15.41 -8.99 5.32
C TRP A 244 15.35 -7.50 5.62
N ASN A 245 16.37 -6.94 6.27
CA ASN A 245 16.47 -5.49 6.46
C ASN A 245 16.66 -4.75 5.13
N ARG A 246 17.45 -5.31 4.20
CA ARG A 246 17.58 -4.75 2.84
C ARG A 246 16.27 -4.83 2.07
N VAL A 247 15.53 -5.93 2.19
CA VAL A 247 14.21 -6.09 1.59
C VAL A 247 13.23 -5.08 2.18
N GLN A 248 13.21 -4.90 3.50
CA GLN A 248 12.35 -3.90 4.16
C GLN A 248 12.68 -2.49 3.68
N GLN A 249 13.97 -2.13 3.59
CA GLN A 249 14.40 -0.84 3.05
C GLN A 249 13.98 -0.66 1.59
N PHE A 250 14.10 -1.72 0.77
CA PHE A 250 13.65 -1.72 -0.61
C PHE A 250 12.13 -1.46 -0.70
N LEU A 251 11.33 -2.16 0.09
CA LEU A 251 9.88 -1.97 0.14
C LEU A 251 9.51 -0.55 0.57
N ASN A 252 10.11 -0.02 1.64
CA ASN A 252 9.86 1.35 2.11
C ASN A 252 10.28 2.42 1.09
N LYS A 253 11.29 2.14 0.26
CA LYS A 253 11.72 3.05 -0.81
C LYS A 253 10.80 3.02 -2.02
N HIS A 254 10.24 1.86 -2.35
CA HIS A 254 9.45 1.65 -3.56
C HIS A 254 7.94 1.79 -3.35
N ILE A 255 7.45 1.66 -2.12
CA ILE A 255 6.06 1.91 -1.76
C ILE A 255 5.96 3.39 -1.30
N PRO A 256 5.27 4.26 -2.06
CA PRO A 256 5.12 5.67 -1.70
C PRO A 256 4.53 5.87 -0.30
N THR A 257 4.87 6.98 0.37
CA THR A 257 4.25 7.37 1.65
C THR A 257 2.88 8.01 1.44
N SER A 258 2.06 8.09 2.49
CA SER A 258 0.75 8.78 2.43
C SER A 258 0.86 10.23 1.98
N GLU A 259 1.95 10.93 2.35
CA GLU A 259 2.23 12.29 1.90
C GLU A 259 2.52 12.34 0.39
N GLN A 260 3.36 11.45 -0.12
CA GLN A 260 3.65 11.35 -1.55
C GLN A 260 2.41 10.98 -2.36
N ILE A 261 1.58 10.08 -1.84
CA ILE A 261 0.29 9.70 -2.43
C ILE A 261 -0.65 10.91 -2.46
N PHE A 262 -0.71 11.68 -1.38
CA PHE A 262 -1.50 12.90 -1.31
C PHE A 262 -1.01 13.95 -2.31
N ASP A 263 0.29 14.20 -2.40
CA ASP A 263 0.84 15.16 -3.37
C ASP A 263 0.52 14.76 -4.82
N ASN A 264 0.65 13.47 -5.15
CA ASN A 264 0.25 12.93 -6.44
C ASN A 264 -1.26 13.11 -6.67
N PHE A 265 -2.09 12.84 -5.66
CA PHE A 265 -3.54 13.07 -5.73
C PHE A 265 -3.87 14.55 -6.02
N ILE A 266 -3.20 15.50 -5.36
CA ILE A 266 -3.38 16.93 -5.64
C ILE A 266 -2.94 17.29 -7.06
N HIS A 267 -1.80 16.74 -7.49
CA HIS A 267 -1.30 16.94 -8.84
C HIS A 267 -2.30 16.44 -9.89
N GLU A 268 -2.85 15.23 -9.73
CA GLU A 268 -3.89 14.68 -10.61
C GLU A 268 -5.16 15.53 -10.63
N ARG A 269 -5.62 16.04 -9.49
CA ARG A 269 -6.78 16.93 -9.40
C ARG A 269 -6.54 18.24 -10.16
N LYS A 270 -5.37 18.85 -9.98
CA LYS A 270 -4.96 20.07 -10.70
C LYS A 270 -4.88 19.81 -12.20
N PHE A 271 -4.25 18.71 -12.62
CA PHE A 271 -4.11 18.32 -14.01
C PHE A 271 -5.48 18.06 -14.66
N LYS A 272 -6.39 17.36 -13.98
CA LYS A 272 -7.76 17.11 -14.45
C LYS A 272 -8.53 18.42 -14.66
N ARG A 273 -8.37 19.40 -13.77
CA ARG A 273 -8.96 20.74 -13.92
C ARG A 273 -8.36 21.48 -15.11
N TYR A 274 -7.03 21.50 -15.22
CA TYR A 274 -6.32 22.13 -16.33
C TYR A 274 -6.75 21.54 -17.68
N ARG A 275 -6.76 20.21 -17.82
CA ARG A 275 -7.18 19.51 -19.04
C ARG A 275 -8.62 19.86 -19.44
N LYS A 276 -9.55 19.95 -18.48
CA LYS A 276 -10.93 20.37 -18.76
C LYS A 276 -10.99 21.82 -19.27
N GLY A 277 -10.19 22.72 -18.68
CA GLY A 277 -10.06 24.10 -19.16
C GLY A 277 -9.52 24.14 -20.58
N LEU A 278 -8.37 23.50 -20.83
CA LEU A 278 -7.74 23.46 -22.14
C LEU A 278 -8.67 22.90 -23.23
N VAL A 279 -9.40 21.81 -22.95
CA VAL A 279 -10.37 21.26 -23.92
C VAL A 279 -11.49 22.27 -24.20
N LYS A 280 -11.98 22.97 -23.19
CA LYS A 280 -13.01 24.00 -23.36
C LYS A 280 -12.48 25.16 -24.21
N ASP A 281 -11.24 25.58 -23.98
CA ASP A 281 -10.61 26.68 -24.71
C ASP A 281 -10.38 26.29 -26.18
N LEU A 282 -9.85 25.09 -26.45
CA LEU A 282 -9.68 24.56 -27.81
C LEU A 282 -11.02 24.41 -28.57
N LEU A 283 -12.09 24.00 -27.87
CA LEU A 283 -13.43 23.94 -28.47
C LEU A 283 -14.00 25.33 -28.74
N ALA A 284 -13.67 26.33 -27.92
CA ALA A 284 -14.04 27.71 -28.15
C ALA A 284 -13.27 28.32 -29.34
N GLU A 285 -11.98 27.99 -29.50
CA GLU A 285 -11.17 28.37 -30.66
C GLU A 285 -11.64 27.71 -31.97
N LYS A 286 -12.10 26.45 -31.90
CA LYS A 286 -12.70 25.74 -33.05
C LYS A 286 -14.06 26.30 -33.51
N LYS A 287 -14.63 27.31 -32.86
CA LYS A 287 -15.81 28.03 -33.34
C LYS A 287 -15.52 29.02 -34.48
N VAL A 288 -14.35 28.96 -35.12
CA VAL A 288 -14.25 29.51 -36.47
C VAL A 288 -15.15 28.63 -37.36
N ALA A 289 -16.24 29.21 -37.87
CA ALA A 289 -17.04 28.56 -38.89
C ALA A 289 -16.11 28.16 -40.03
N ASN A 290 -15.82 26.87 -40.15
CA ASN A 290 -15.16 26.33 -41.30
C ASN A 290 -16.06 26.64 -42.49
N THR A 291 -15.65 27.60 -43.32
CA THR A 291 -16.28 27.97 -44.61
C THR A 291 -16.09 26.87 -45.66
N ASN A 292 -16.01 25.62 -45.20
CA ASN A 292 -16.00 24.44 -46.05
C ASN A 292 -17.42 24.22 -46.54
N THR A 293 -17.66 24.71 -47.75
CA THR A 293 -18.84 24.36 -48.52
C THR A 293 -18.58 23.06 -49.26
N ILE A 294 -19.64 22.36 -49.67
CA ILE A 294 -19.52 21.15 -50.48
C ILE A 294 -18.75 21.40 -51.78
N HIS A 295 -18.74 22.64 -52.26
CA HIS A 295 -17.99 23.07 -53.44
C HIS A 295 -16.47 23.08 -53.25
N ASN A 296 -15.97 23.06 -51.99
CA ASN A 296 -14.54 22.92 -51.69
C ASN A 296 -14.05 21.47 -51.87
N VAL A 297 -14.96 20.52 -52.13
CA VAL A 297 -14.64 19.12 -52.42
C VAL A 297 -14.47 18.92 -53.93
N PRO A 298 -13.37 18.30 -54.40
CA PRO A 298 -13.13 18.03 -55.82
C PRO A 298 -14.31 17.33 -56.50
N TYR A 299 -14.61 17.76 -57.73
CA TYR A 299 -15.79 17.32 -58.48
C TYR A 299 -15.86 15.80 -58.69
N SER A 300 -14.71 15.14 -58.84
CA SER A 300 -14.60 13.68 -58.98
C SER A 300 -15.09 12.90 -57.75
N ILE A 301 -15.02 13.50 -56.55
CA ILE A 301 -15.51 12.91 -55.31
C ILE A 301 -17.02 13.17 -55.17
N ARG A 302 -17.48 14.39 -55.48
CA ARG A 302 -18.92 14.75 -55.45
C ARG A 302 -19.80 13.89 -56.37
N LEU A 303 -19.29 13.57 -57.57
CA LEU A 303 -19.97 12.68 -58.53
C LEU A 303 -20.05 11.23 -58.04
N LYS A 304 -19.02 10.73 -57.34
CA LYS A 304 -19.02 9.35 -56.81
C LYS A 304 -20.02 9.16 -55.68
N GLU A 305 -20.26 10.20 -54.89
CA GLU A 305 -21.16 10.16 -53.73
C GLU A 305 -22.60 10.56 -54.07
N GLY A 306 -22.90 10.89 -55.34
CA GLY A 306 -24.26 11.17 -55.82
C GLY A 306 -24.86 12.48 -55.34
N VAL A 307 -24.03 13.43 -54.90
CA VAL A 307 -24.47 14.65 -54.21
C VAL A 307 -25.02 15.72 -55.18
N ASP A 308 -24.51 15.79 -56.41
CA ASP A 308 -24.87 16.82 -57.41
C ASP A 308 -25.78 16.26 -58.54
N VAL A 309 -26.55 15.20 -58.29
CA VAL A 309 -27.43 14.57 -59.30
C VAL A 309 -28.89 14.98 -59.09
N ASP A 310 -29.22 16.22 -59.43
CA ASP A 310 -30.62 16.63 -59.59
C ASP A 310 -31.13 16.17 -60.96
N TYR A 311 -31.99 15.15 -60.97
CA TYR A 311 -32.79 14.81 -62.14
C TYR A 311 -33.92 15.84 -62.27
N SER A 312 -33.84 16.68 -63.30
CA SER A 312 -34.98 17.47 -63.80
C SER A 312 -35.86 16.60 -64.68
#